data_AF-A0A2G9PYY7-F1
#
_entry.id   AF-A0A2G9PYY7-F1
#
_cell.length_a   1.000
_cell.length_b   1.000
_cell.length_c   1.000
_cell.angle_alpha   90.00
_cell.angle_beta   90.00
_cell.angle_gamma   90.00
#
_symmetry.space_group_name_H-M   'P 1'
#
loop_
_entity.id
_entity.type
_entity.pdbx_description
1 polymer ?
#
loop_
_entity_poly.entity_id
_entity_poly.type
_entity_poly.pdbx_seq_one_letter_code
_entity_poly.pdbx_strand_id
1 'polypeptide(L)'
;MDTVEILPIKIELLRYRIYEDNILLVESETQKTIKISTSKIFEKGKKEKDTTKLQKDYSIETHLQVASSQIKELFMQLKEMITSLDEAIIEEAKAKYIAYKLTTNFVDIVIQKNAIKAFLNVPSGKLNDAYDIARDLTKPKPIGHWGNGDYEVLVKNEDELKKLFELIKQSYNYNK
;
A
#
# COMPACT_ATOMS: atom_id res chain seq x y z
N MET A 1 15.53 8.41 -42.96
CA MET A 1 15.07 9.08 -41.73
C MET A 1 15.57 8.24 -40.59
N ASP A 2 16.75 8.58 -40.08
CA ASP A 2 17.40 7.89 -38.98
C ASP A 2 16.72 8.29 -37.66
N THR A 3 16.22 7.30 -36.93
CA THR A 3 15.61 7.50 -35.62
C THR A 3 16.72 7.34 -34.59
N VAL A 4 17.03 8.41 -33.85
CA VAL A 4 18.03 8.37 -32.80
C VAL A 4 17.39 7.75 -31.56
N GLU A 5 17.80 6.52 -31.20
CA GLU A 5 17.40 5.89 -29.94
C GLU A 5 18.14 6.56 -28.78
N ILE A 6 17.39 7.34 -27.99
CA ILE A 6 17.93 7.99 -26.78
C ILE A 6 17.93 6.93 -25.67
N LEU A 7 19.11 6.42 -25.33
CA LEU A 7 19.29 5.51 -24.20
C LEU A 7 18.88 6.20 -22.89
N PRO A 8 18.14 5.53 -21.99
CA PRO A 8 17.72 6.12 -20.72
C PRO A 8 18.95 6.39 -19.84
N ILE A 9 19.20 7.66 -19.54
CA ILE A 9 20.29 8.07 -18.64
C ILE A 9 19.86 7.73 -17.21
N LYS A 10 20.60 6.84 -16.55
CA LYS A 10 20.41 6.53 -15.13
C LYS A 10 21.08 7.62 -14.30
N ILE A 11 20.29 8.44 -13.61
CA ILE A 11 20.78 9.52 -12.73
C ILE A 11 20.70 9.03 -11.28
N GLU A 12 21.83 9.04 -10.57
CA GLU A 12 21.93 8.66 -9.16
C GLU A 12 22.23 9.91 -8.32
N LEU A 13 21.48 10.10 -7.23
CA LEU A 13 21.63 11.25 -6.35
C LEU A 13 22.46 10.85 -5.14
N LEU A 14 23.56 11.56 -4.90
CA LEU A 14 24.45 11.32 -3.77
C LEU A 14 24.39 12.51 -2.83
N ARG A 15 24.23 12.24 -1.54
CA ARG A 15 24.33 13.23 -0.48
C ARG A 15 25.69 13.11 0.18
N TYR A 16 26.36 14.23 0.43
CA TYR A 16 27.65 14.22 1.12
C TYR A 16 27.65 15.10 2.36
N ARG A 17 28.51 14.76 3.32
CA ARG A 17 28.80 15.55 4.52
C ARG A 17 30.31 15.53 4.79
N ILE A 18 30.88 16.70 5.04
CA ILE A 18 32.29 16.86 5.40
C ILE A 18 32.37 17.17 6.89
N TYR A 19 33.24 16.45 7.61
CA TYR A 19 33.50 16.64 9.03
C TYR A 19 34.79 17.44 9.26
N GLU A 20 34.99 17.92 10.50
CA GLU A 20 36.11 18.80 10.86
C GLU A 20 37.49 18.18 10.61
N ASP A 21 37.61 16.85 10.67
CA ASP A 21 38.84 16.10 10.34
C ASP A 21 39.06 15.90 8.82
N ASN A 22 38.42 16.71 7.97
CA ASN A 22 38.41 16.55 6.50
C ASN A 22 37.87 15.19 6.00
N ILE A 23 37.08 14.50 6.83
CA ILE A 23 36.46 13.23 6.45
C ILE A 23 35.20 13.51 5.63
N LEU A 24 35.12 12.95 4.43
CA LEU A 24 33.97 13.02 3.54
C LEU A 24 33.13 11.73 3.68
N LEU A 25 31.88 11.88 4.12
CA LEU A 25 30.87 10.82 4.08
C LEU A 25 29.99 11.06 2.84
N VAL A 26 29.80 10.02 2.01
CA VAL A 26 28.92 10.04 0.84
C VAL A 26 27.90 8.92 0.97
N GLU A 27 26.62 9.24 0.87
CA GLU A 27 25.50 8.31 0.95
C GLU A 27 24.67 8.36 -0.34
N SER A 28 24.29 7.20 -0.88
CA SER A 28 23.39 7.13 -2.03
C SER A 28 21.95 7.36 -1.59
N GLU A 29 21.29 8.38 -2.14
CA GLU A 29 19.90 8.69 -1.85
C GLU A 29 19.01 7.96 -2.87
N THR A 30 18.29 6.92 -2.43
CA THR A 30 17.28 6.26 -3.26
C THR A 30 16.12 7.23 -3.46
N GLN A 31 15.96 7.76 -4.68
CA GLN A 31 14.91 8.71 -4.99
C GLN A 31 13.53 8.10 -4.73
N LYS A 32 12.73 8.71 -3.84
CA LYS A 32 11.26 8.60 -3.96
C LYS A 32 10.90 9.32 -5.25
N THR A 33 10.21 8.64 -6.18
CA THR A 33 9.83 9.23 -7.47
C THR A 33 8.90 10.42 -7.25
N ILE A 34 9.46 11.63 -7.28
CA ILE A 34 8.69 12.87 -7.36
C ILE A 34 8.63 13.20 -8.85
N LYS A 35 7.49 12.96 -9.50
CA LYS A 35 7.24 13.45 -10.85
C LYS A 35 7.06 14.96 -10.80
N ILE A 36 8.17 15.69 -10.87
CA ILE A 36 8.17 17.15 -11.03
C ILE A 36 8.05 17.42 -12.53
N SER A 37 6.85 17.73 -13.01
CA SER A 37 6.68 18.23 -14.37
C SER A 37 7.22 19.66 -14.45
N THR A 38 8.42 19.81 -15.00
CA THR A 38 9.01 21.11 -15.35
C THR A 38 8.28 21.71 -16.55
N SER A 39 7.10 22.25 -16.30
CA SER A 39 6.35 23.08 -17.24
C SER A 39 6.22 24.49 -16.69
N LYS A 40 7.37 25.12 -16.39
CA LYS A 40 7.48 26.58 -16.27
C LYS A 40 8.52 27.09 -17.26
N ILE A 41 8.27 26.79 -18.52
CA ILE A 41 8.71 27.58 -19.67
C ILE A 41 7.48 27.59 -20.59
N PHE A 42 7.11 28.74 -21.14
CA PHE A 42 5.87 29.09 -21.87
C PHE A 42 4.76 29.74 -21.02
N GLU A 43 4.85 31.07 -20.96
CA GLU A 43 3.75 31.99 -20.67
C GLU A 43 2.64 31.90 -21.74
N LYS A 44 1.39 31.69 -21.32
CA LYS A 44 0.20 32.53 -21.60
C LYS A 44 -1.12 31.75 -21.47
N GLY A 45 -1.89 32.14 -20.46
CA GLY A 45 -3.34 32.33 -20.54
C GLY A 45 -4.24 31.12 -20.78
N LYS A 46 -4.75 30.51 -19.70
CA LYS A 46 -6.20 30.23 -19.56
C LYS A 46 -6.53 29.78 -18.14
N LYS A 47 -7.63 30.30 -17.59
CA LYS A 47 -8.24 29.86 -16.33
C LYS A 47 -8.57 28.37 -16.41
N GLU A 48 -7.90 27.55 -15.61
CA GLU A 48 -8.36 26.20 -15.30
C GLU A 48 -8.53 26.06 -13.79
N LYS A 49 -9.67 25.48 -13.42
CA LYS A 49 -10.16 25.35 -12.06
C LYS A 49 -9.11 24.67 -11.19
N ASP A 50 -8.74 25.38 -10.14
CA ASP A 50 -8.06 24.87 -8.96
C ASP A 50 -8.76 23.60 -8.48
N THR A 51 -8.23 22.46 -8.90
CA THR A 51 -8.48 21.17 -8.25
C THR A 51 -7.15 20.66 -7.73
N THR A 52 -6.41 21.54 -7.06
CA THR A 52 -5.43 21.17 -6.05
C THR A 52 -6.19 20.55 -4.89
N LYS A 53 -6.75 19.35 -5.08
CA LYS A 53 -7.04 18.47 -3.95
C LYS A 53 -5.67 18.11 -3.41
N LEU A 54 -5.19 18.87 -2.43
CA LEU A 54 -4.10 18.45 -1.56
C LEU A 54 -4.35 16.98 -1.26
N GLN A 55 -3.45 16.12 -1.73
CA GLN A 55 -3.49 14.70 -1.40
C GLN A 55 -3.28 14.65 0.10
N LYS A 56 -4.37 14.60 0.87
CA LYS A 56 -4.31 14.50 2.32
C LYS A 56 -3.47 13.28 2.61
N ASP A 57 -2.30 13.47 3.22
CA ASP A 57 -1.54 12.37 3.80
C ASP A 57 -2.40 11.76 4.89
N TYR A 58 -2.94 10.58 4.62
CA TYR A 58 -3.67 9.81 5.62
C TYR A 58 -2.64 9.09 6.49
N SER A 59 -2.79 9.21 7.80
CA SER A 59 -1.99 8.44 8.74
C SER A 59 -2.74 7.18 9.17
N ILE A 60 -2.01 6.12 9.51
CA ILE A 60 -2.57 4.91 10.12
C ILE A 60 -3.31 5.26 11.42
N GLU A 61 -2.77 6.23 12.17
CA GLU A 61 -3.39 6.73 13.39
C GLU A 61 -4.82 7.25 13.15
N THR A 62 -5.06 7.90 12.00
CA THR A 62 -6.40 8.35 11.60
C THR A 62 -7.37 7.17 11.47
N HIS A 63 -6.93 6.05 10.91
CA HIS A 63 -7.76 4.84 10.79
C HIS A 63 -8.01 4.17 12.14
N LEU A 64 -7.05 4.23 13.06
CA LEU A 64 -7.16 3.64 14.39
C LEU A 64 -8.08 4.42 15.34
N GLN A 65 -8.37 5.71 15.08
CA GLN A 65 -9.26 6.51 15.93
C GLN A 65 -10.67 5.91 16.06
N VAL A 66 -11.15 5.22 15.03
CA VAL A 66 -12.51 4.64 15.02
C VAL A 66 -12.59 3.32 15.80
N ALA A 67 -11.44 2.66 16.00
CA ALA A 67 -11.34 1.31 16.53
C ALA A 67 -11.45 1.27 18.06
N SER A 68 -12.10 0.22 18.56
CA SER A 68 -12.02 -0.17 19.97
C SER A 68 -10.60 -0.62 20.33
N SER A 69 -10.25 -0.61 21.62
CA SER A 69 -8.93 -1.03 22.10
C SER A 69 -8.55 -2.44 21.64
N GLN A 70 -9.51 -3.37 21.66
CA GLN A 70 -9.31 -4.74 21.16
C GLN A 70 -8.96 -4.76 19.67
N ILE A 71 -9.67 -3.98 18.83
CA ILE A 71 -9.37 -3.94 17.39
C ILE A 71 -8.03 -3.27 17.09
N LYS A 72 -7.63 -2.28 17.88
CA LYS A 72 -6.29 -1.68 17.77
C LYS A 72 -5.21 -2.72 18.03
N GLU A 73 -5.36 -3.54 19.08
CA GLU A 73 -4.42 -4.60 19.42
C GLU A 73 -4.36 -5.66 18.31
N LEU A 74 -5.51 -6.15 17.84
CA LEU A 74 -5.58 -7.08 16.71
C LEU A 74 -4.90 -6.52 15.45
N PHE A 75 -5.10 -5.23 15.16
CA PHE A 75 -4.46 -4.59 14.02
C PHE A 75 -2.95 -4.48 14.18
N MET A 76 -2.45 -4.15 15.38
CA MET A 76 -1.01 -4.10 15.63
C MET A 76 -0.36 -5.48 15.46
N GLN A 77 -1.00 -6.53 15.98
CA GLN A 77 -0.55 -7.91 15.74
C GLN A 77 -0.57 -8.26 14.24
N LEU A 78 -1.64 -7.92 13.53
CA LEU A 78 -1.76 -8.15 12.09
C LEU A 78 -0.64 -7.47 11.31
N LYS A 79 -0.39 -6.19 11.63
CA LYS A 79 0.64 -5.38 11.00
C LYS A 79 2.00 -6.02 11.16
N GLU A 80 2.37 -6.39 12.39
CA GLU A 80 3.64 -7.06 12.67
C GLU A 80 3.79 -8.35 11.85
N MET A 81 2.75 -9.21 11.88
CA MET A 81 2.72 -10.44 11.10
C MET A 81 2.91 -10.19 9.60
N ILE A 82 2.23 -9.21 9.01
CA ILE A 82 2.37 -8.87 7.58
C ILE A 82 3.77 -8.34 7.29
N THR A 83 4.27 -7.38 8.08
CA THR A 83 5.60 -6.78 7.86
C THR A 83 6.74 -7.77 8.08
N SER A 84 6.51 -8.83 8.87
CA SER A 84 7.49 -9.90 9.08
C SER A 84 7.64 -10.85 7.89
N LEU A 85 6.74 -10.79 6.90
CA LEU A 85 6.82 -11.66 5.72
C LEU A 85 8.00 -11.32 4.81
N ASP A 86 8.28 -10.04 4.61
CA ASP A 86 9.33 -9.55 3.71
C ASP A 86 9.63 -8.07 4.02
N GLU A 87 10.91 -7.71 4.08
CA GLU A 87 11.39 -6.34 4.34
C GLU A 87 11.02 -5.37 3.22
N ALA A 88 10.75 -5.88 2.00
CA ALA A 88 10.35 -5.08 0.85
C ALA A 88 8.88 -4.64 0.88
N ILE A 89 8.09 -5.10 1.87
CA ILE A 89 6.66 -4.74 1.96
C ILE A 89 6.51 -3.26 2.30
N ILE A 90 5.71 -2.58 1.48
CA ILE A 90 5.36 -1.18 1.64
C ILE A 90 3.96 -1.10 2.27
N GLU A 91 3.88 -0.40 3.41
CA GLU A 91 2.62 -0.04 4.07
C GLU A 91 2.22 1.39 3.65
N GLU A 92 1.02 1.53 3.07
CA GLU A 92 0.54 2.81 2.54
C GLU A 92 -0.90 3.10 2.98
N ALA A 93 -1.08 4.13 3.81
CA ALA A 93 -2.41 4.58 4.24
C ALA A 93 -3.10 5.40 3.13
N LYS A 94 -4.29 4.96 2.73
CA LYS A 94 -5.18 5.65 1.78
C LYS A 94 -6.37 6.23 2.53
N ALA A 95 -7.18 7.04 1.84
CA ALA A 95 -8.35 7.69 2.43
C ALA A 95 -9.33 6.75 3.16
N LYS A 96 -9.40 5.48 2.76
CA LYS A 96 -10.40 4.52 3.26
C LYS A 96 -9.81 3.22 3.81
N TYR A 97 -8.57 2.90 3.47
CA TYR A 97 -7.94 1.62 3.76
C TYR A 97 -6.42 1.78 3.87
N ILE A 98 -5.75 0.78 4.41
CA ILE A 98 -4.29 0.67 4.48
C ILE A 98 -3.89 -0.44 3.51
N ALA A 99 -3.07 -0.10 2.52
CA ALA A 99 -2.58 -1.06 1.54
C ALA A 99 -1.25 -1.65 2.01
N TYR A 100 -1.12 -2.97 1.89
CA TYR A 100 0.17 -3.65 1.93
C TYR A 100 0.50 -4.15 0.54
N LYS A 101 1.66 -3.74 0.03
CA LYS A 101 2.08 -3.97 -1.35
C LYS A 101 3.57 -4.24 -1.46
N LEU A 102 3.94 -4.94 -2.52
CA LEU A 102 5.30 -4.95 -3.06
C LEU A 102 5.30 -4.03 -4.28
N THR A 103 5.32 -4.62 -5.49
CA THR A 103 5.03 -3.92 -6.74
C THR A 103 3.52 -3.69 -6.90
N THR A 104 2.72 -4.67 -6.50
CA THR A 104 1.25 -4.63 -6.51
C THR A 104 0.70 -4.85 -5.10
N ASN A 105 -0.53 -4.38 -4.86
CA ASN A 105 -1.22 -4.62 -3.59
C ASN A 105 -1.53 -6.10 -3.46
N PHE A 106 -1.23 -6.70 -2.32
CA PHE A 106 -1.65 -8.07 -2.02
C PHE A 106 -2.74 -8.11 -0.95
N VAL A 107 -2.81 -7.11 -0.06
CA VAL A 107 -3.93 -7.00 0.88
C VAL A 107 -4.24 -5.53 1.18
N ASP A 108 -5.53 -5.22 1.22
CA ASP A 108 -6.05 -3.91 1.63
C ASP A 108 -6.86 -4.06 2.93
N ILE A 109 -6.52 -3.29 3.96
CA ILE A 109 -7.11 -3.39 5.30
C ILE A 109 -8.00 -2.17 5.60
N VAL A 110 -9.24 -2.43 5.96
CA VAL A 110 -10.19 -1.42 6.47
C VAL A 110 -10.44 -1.69 7.94
N ILE A 111 -10.04 -0.72 8.77
CA ILE A 111 -10.29 -0.75 10.22
C ILE A 111 -11.71 -0.23 10.49
N GLN A 112 -12.50 -1.02 11.21
CA GLN A 112 -13.84 -0.65 11.68
C GLN A 112 -13.85 -0.58 13.22
N LYS A 113 -14.95 -0.10 13.80
CA LYS A 113 -15.09 0.05 15.26
C LYS A 113 -14.86 -1.26 16.02
N ASN A 114 -15.43 -2.35 15.52
CA ASN A 114 -15.49 -3.66 16.18
C ASN A 114 -15.00 -4.81 15.28
N ALA A 115 -14.33 -4.51 14.17
CA ALA A 115 -13.81 -5.52 13.26
C ALA A 115 -12.69 -4.95 12.39
N ILE A 116 -11.85 -5.84 11.87
CA ILE A 116 -10.93 -5.58 10.77
C ILE A 116 -11.51 -6.25 9.54
N LYS A 117 -11.56 -5.52 8.44
CA LYS A 117 -11.96 -6.05 7.14
C LYS A 117 -10.75 -6.08 6.22
N ALA A 118 -10.43 -7.24 5.68
CA ALA A 118 -9.32 -7.43 4.76
C ALA A 118 -9.84 -7.78 3.37
N PHE A 119 -9.27 -7.15 2.35
CA PHE A 119 -9.50 -7.50 0.95
C PHE A 119 -8.23 -8.16 0.40
N LEU A 120 -8.35 -9.39 -0.07
CA LEU A 120 -7.22 -10.18 -0.57
C LEU A 120 -7.19 -10.11 -2.10
N ASN A 121 -6.07 -9.65 -2.66
CA ASN A 121 -5.87 -9.57 -4.11
C ASN A 121 -5.55 -10.94 -4.73
N VAL A 122 -6.52 -11.85 -4.66
CA VAL A 122 -6.45 -13.18 -5.29
C VAL A 122 -7.70 -13.33 -6.15
N PRO A 123 -7.59 -13.73 -7.43
CA PRO A 123 -8.77 -13.89 -8.27
C PRO A 123 -9.75 -14.93 -7.73
N SER A 124 -11.05 -14.70 -7.94
CA SER A 124 -12.10 -15.67 -7.60
C SER A 124 -11.77 -17.09 -8.12
N GLY A 125 -11.89 -18.08 -7.23
CA GLY A 125 -11.59 -19.49 -7.47
C GLY A 125 -10.11 -19.87 -7.29
N LYS A 126 -9.23 -18.94 -6.93
CA LYS A 126 -7.80 -19.22 -6.68
C LYS A 126 -7.41 -19.23 -5.20
N LEU A 127 -8.22 -18.65 -4.31
CA LEU A 127 -7.96 -18.67 -2.88
C LEU A 127 -8.36 -20.04 -2.30
N ASN A 128 -7.43 -20.68 -1.58
CA ASN A 128 -7.73 -21.89 -0.82
C ASN A 128 -8.13 -21.51 0.60
N ASP A 129 -9.44 -21.38 0.83
CA ASP A 129 -9.99 -21.08 2.14
C ASP A 129 -10.48 -22.34 2.86
N ALA A 130 -9.61 -22.90 3.70
CA ALA A 130 -9.92 -24.10 4.49
C ALA A 130 -10.92 -23.82 5.63
N TYR A 131 -11.14 -22.56 5.98
CA TYR A 131 -11.94 -22.16 7.15
C TYR A 131 -13.29 -21.53 6.80
N ASP A 132 -13.58 -21.34 5.51
CA ASP A 132 -14.81 -20.71 5.00
C ASP A 132 -15.06 -19.31 5.60
N ILE A 133 -13.99 -18.52 5.78
CA ILE A 133 -14.04 -17.16 6.34
C ILE A 133 -13.96 -16.07 5.26
N ALA A 134 -13.60 -16.42 4.04
CA ALA A 134 -13.44 -15.53 2.91
C ALA A 134 -14.72 -15.49 2.07
N ARG A 135 -15.28 -14.29 1.95
CA ARG A 135 -16.40 -14.01 1.06
C ARG A 135 -15.88 -13.61 -0.31
N ASP A 136 -16.22 -14.39 -1.33
CA ASP A 136 -16.03 -14.01 -2.72
C ASP A 136 -16.96 -12.84 -3.09
N LEU A 137 -16.39 -11.72 -3.52
CA LEU A 137 -17.10 -10.49 -3.89
C LEU A 137 -17.49 -10.46 -5.37
N THR A 138 -17.03 -11.42 -6.18
CA THR A 138 -17.36 -11.51 -7.61
C THR A 138 -18.67 -12.25 -7.87
N LYS A 139 -19.08 -13.12 -6.93
CA LYS A 139 -20.22 -14.04 -7.06
C LYS A 139 -21.24 -13.84 -5.92
N PRO A 140 -22.54 -14.07 -6.17
CA PRO A 140 -23.17 -14.36 -7.47
C PRO A 140 -23.29 -13.14 -8.39
N LYS A 141 -23.11 -11.92 -7.86
CA LYS A 141 -22.98 -10.66 -8.61
C LYS A 141 -21.83 -9.86 -8.02
N PRO A 142 -21.06 -9.12 -8.82
CA PRO A 142 -19.96 -8.29 -8.31
C PRO A 142 -20.44 -7.27 -7.28
N ILE A 143 -19.76 -7.24 -6.13
CA ILE A 143 -20.02 -6.33 -5.01
C ILE A 143 -18.91 -5.27 -5.00
N GLY A 144 -19.31 -4.00 -5.04
CA GLY A 144 -18.37 -2.89 -4.92
C GLY A 144 -17.66 -2.89 -3.57
N HIS A 145 -16.34 -2.72 -3.59
CA HIS A 145 -15.49 -2.71 -2.41
C HIS A 145 -14.30 -1.76 -2.59
N TRP A 146 -13.52 -1.60 -1.52
CA TRP A 146 -12.29 -0.81 -1.55
C TRP A 146 -11.10 -1.72 -1.79
N GLY A 147 -10.13 -1.25 -2.57
CA GLY A 147 -8.95 -2.04 -2.89
C GLY A 147 -9.13 -2.85 -4.18
N ASN A 148 -8.26 -3.84 -4.36
CA ASN A 148 -8.17 -4.64 -5.58
C ASN A 148 -8.57 -6.12 -5.39
N GLY A 149 -9.03 -6.50 -4.19
CA GLY A 149 -9.22 -7.89 -3.83
C GLY A 149 -10.60 -8.48 -4.07
N ASP A 150 -10.67 -9.59 -4.79
CA ASP A 150 -11.92 -10.34 -5.04
C ASP A 150 -12.47 -11.01 -3.77
N TYR A 151 -11.68 -11.16 -2.71
CA TYR A 151 -12.11 -11.79 -1.46
C TYR A 151 -12.13 -10.81 -0.29
N GLU A 152 -13.20 -10.83 0.50
CA GLU A 152 -13.35 -10.10 1.76
C GLU A 152 -13.30 -11.06 2.94
N VAL A 153 -12.51 -10.74 3.97
CA VAL A 153 -12.48 -11.45 5.25
C VAL A 153 -12.77 -10.47 6.38
N LEU A 154 -13.63 -10.85 7.30
CA LEU A 154 -13.96 -10.06 8.50
C LEU A 154 -13.37 -10.73 9.74
N VAL A 155 -12.58 -9.98 10.51
CA VAL A 155 -11.89 -10.46 11.71
C VAL A 155 -12.31 -9.64 12.93
N LYS A 156 -12.65 -10.33 14.02
CA LYS A 156 -13.08 -9.75 15.31
C LYS A 156 -12.29 -10.28 16.50
N ASN A 157 -11.62 -11.43 16.36
CA ASN A 157 -10.86 -12.10 17.41
C ASN A 157 -9.51 -12.64 16.90
N GLU A 158 -8.65 -13.07 17.81
CA GLU A 158 -7.29 -13.52 17.51
C GLU A 158 -7.24 -14.86 16.74
N ASP A 159 -8.24 -15.73 16.89
CA ASP A 159 -8.31 -16.99 16.14
C ASP A 159 -8.59 -16.73 14.65
N GLU A 160 -9.58 -15.88 14.36
CA GLU A 160 -9.86 -15.39 13.02
C GLU A 160 -8.65 -14.64 12.42
N LEU A 161 -7.87 -13.96 13.26
CA LEU A 161 -6.67 -13.25 12.83
C LEU A 161 -5.60 -14.20 12.26
N LYS A 162 -5.37 -15.33 12.94
CA LYS A 162 -4.42 -16.35 12.48
C LYS A 162 -4.87 -16.97 11.16
N LYS A 163 -6.16 -17.28 11.04
CA LYS A 163 -6.75 -17.82 9.80
C LYS A 163 -6.66 -16.81 8.65
N LEU A 164 -6.95 -15.53 8.91
CA LEU A 164 -6.76 -14.45 7.94
C LEU A 164 -5.30 -14.40 7.48
N PHE A 165 -4.34 -14.51 8.40
CA PHE A 165 -2.93 -14.43 8.04
C PHE A 165 -2.49 -15.55 7.09
N GLU A 166 -3.04 -16.77 7.23
CA GLU A 166 -2.81 -17.85 6.26
C GLU A 166 -3.30 -17.50 4.85
N LEU A 167 -4.46 -16.83 4.75
CA LEU A 167 -4.99 -16.35 3.46
C LEU A 167 -4.18 -15.16 2.90
N ILE A 168 -3.69 -14.28 3.77
CA ILE A 168 -2.79 -13.18 3.38
C ILE A 168 -1.49 -13.73 2.79
N LYS A 169 -0.92 -14.80 3.36
CA LYS A 169 0.26 -15.45 2.77
C LYS A 169 0.01 -15.95 1.35
N GLN A 170 -1.17 -16.53 1.09
CA GLN A 170 -1.55 -16.93 -0.26
C GLN A 170 -1.63 -15.73 -1.20
N SER A 171 -2.25 -14.64 -0.75
CA SER A 171 -2.34 -13.40 -1.53
C SER A 171 -0.97 -12.77 -1.79
N TYR A 172 -0.11 -12.75 -0.78
CA TYR A 172 1.26 -12.29 -0.90
C TYR A 172 2.03 -13.12 -1.94
N ASN A 173 1.99 -14.45 -1.84
CA ASN A 173 2.67 -15.34 -2.80
C ASN A 173 2.11 -15.20 -4.23
N TYR A 174 0.83 -14.89 -4.38
CA TYR A 174 0.21 -14.68 -5.69
C TYR A 174 0.66 -13.37 -6.36
N ASN A 175 0.99 -12.34 -5.57
CA ASN A 175 1.32 -10.99 -6.04
C ASN A 175 2.80 -10.61 -5.90
N LYS A 176 3.64 -11.49 -5.36
CA LYS A 176 5.08 -11.25 -5.18
C LYS A 176 5.83 -11.16 -6.50
#